data_AF-A0A841AKW6-F1
#
_entry.id   AF-A0A841AKW6-F1
#
_cell.length_a   1.000
_cell.length_b   1.000
_cell.length_c   1.000
_cell.angle_alpha   90.00
_cell.angle_beta   90.00
_cell.angle_gamma   90.00
#
_symmetry.space_group_name_H-M   'P 1'
#
loop_
_entity.id
_entity.type
_entity.pdbx_description
1 polymer ?
#
loop_
_entity_poly.entity_id
_entity_poly.type
_entity_poly.pdbx_seq_one_letter_code
_entity_poly.pdbx_strand_id
1 'polypeptide(L)'
;MTLAFIRHGQTNWNFEKRLQGSTDIPLNDTGREQARAAVAVLDGVDWEVIVSSPLSRARETAAIIAAGLDIELGPAYDELVERDYGEGEGATAEIIAERWPDKAYPGLESLDSVVARGIAALERIDAEYGDRNTLIVCHGTIIRYTLAALAGREFDQILNGSVATFERQGEEWRVLSVNDEPLTEIVN
;
A
#
# COMPACT_ATOMS: atom_id res chain seq x y z
N MET A 1 -19.19 5.57 -0.55
CA MET A 1 -18.24 4.48 -0.81
C MET A 1 -17.01 4.67 0.05
N THR A 2 -16.43 3.58 0.51
CA THR A 2 -15.20 3.55 1.29
C THR A 2 -14.14 2.78 0.51
N LEU A 3 -12.94 3.34 0.41
CA LEU A 3 -11.78 2.67 -0.13
C LEU A 3 -10.79 2.39 0.99
N ALA A 4 -10.03 1.30 0.85
CA ALA A 4 -8.95 1.02 1.77
C ALA A 4 -7.67 0.62 1.05
N PHE A 5 -6.57 1.27 1.41
CA PHE A 5 -5.25 0.79 1.10
C PHE A 5 -4.80 -0.22 2.15
N ILE A 6 -4.20 -1.31 1.69
CA ILE A 6 -3.62 -2.33 2.55
C ILE A 6 -2.18 -2.54 2.11
N ARG A 7 -1.22 -2.39 3.03
CA ARG A 7 0.15 -2.76 2.73
C ARG A 7 0.28 -4.28 2.79
N HIS A 8 0.98 -4.87 1.82
CA HIS A 8 1.30 -6.29 1.83
C HIS A 8 1.89 -6.76 3.17
N GLY A 9 1.66 -8.04 3.50
CA GLY A 9 2.25 -8.69 4.66
C GLY A 9 3.79 -8.71 4.61
N GLN A 10 4.42 -8.99 5.74
CA GLN A 10 5.87 -9.05 5.87
C GLN A 10 6.52 -10.02 4.87
N THR A 11 7.69 -9.62 4.35
CA THR A 11 8.62 -10.45 3.58
C THR A 11 9.93 -10.63 4.34
N ASN A 12 10.80 -11.54 3.89
CA ASN A 12 12.14 -11.68 4.48
C ASN A 12 12.97 -10.39 4.36
N TRP A 13 12.80 -9.61 3.29
CA TRP A 13 13.48 -8.32 3.17
C TRP A 13 12.97 -7.29 4.18
N ASN A 14 11.67 -7.29 4.51
CA ASN A 14 11.18 -6.43 5.59
C ASN A 14 11.77 -6.85 6.95
N PHE A 15 11.80 -8.15 7.23
CA PHE A 15 12.39 -8.70 8.46
C PHE A 15 13.87 -8.35 8.60
N GLU A 16 14.62 -8.46 7.50
CA GLU A 16 16.05 -8.14 7.42
C GLU A 16 16.33 -6.63 7.26
N LYS A 17 15.30 -5.79 7.24
CA LYS A 17 15.41 -4.33 7.01
C LYS A 17 16.17 -3.96 5.73
N ARG A 18 15.97 -4.74 4.68
CA ARG A 18 16.44 -4.43 3.33
C ARG A 18 15.46 -3.51 2.61
N LEU A 19 16.00 -2.59 1.83
CA LEU A 19 15.19 -1.72 0.98
C LEU A 19 14.48 -2.57 -0.09
N GLN A 20 13.15 -2.49 -0.13
CA GLN A 20 12.32 -3.28 -1.02
C GLN A 20 11.56 -2.35 -1.95
N GLY A 21 11.77 -2.52 -3.25
CA GLY A 21 11.08 -1.78 -4.30
C GLY A 21 10.35 -2.72 -5.26
N SER A 22 10.65 -2.58 -6.55
CA SER A 22 10.02 -3.34 -7.63
C SER A 22 10.43 -4.81 -7.68
N THR A 23 11.54 -5.20 -7.03
CA THR A 23 11.99 -6.59 -6.92
C THR A 23 10.90 -7.45 -6.26
N ASP A 24 10.60 -8.58 -6.89
CA ASP A 24 9.56 -9.48 -6.44
C ASP A 24 10.07 -10.46 -5.38
N ILE A 25 9.71 -10.18 -4.13
CA ILE A 25 10.04 -11.00 -2.96
C ILE A 25 8.73 -11.52 -2.36
N PRO A 26 8.60 -12.83 -2.12
CA PRO A 26 7.36 -13.43 -1.60
C PRO A 26 7.13 -13.09 -0.13
N LEU A 27 5.89 -13.30 0.34
CA LEU A 27 5.57 -13.23 1.76
C LEU A 27 6.34 -14.30 2.55
N ASN A 28 6.68 -13.96 3.80
CA ASN A 28 7.04 -14.94 4.81
C ASN A 28 5.79 -15.37 5.60
N ASP A 29 5.95 -16.32 6.53
CA ASP A 29 4.81 -16.85 7.29
C ASP A 29 4.15 -15.79 8.16
N THR A 30 4.93 -14.91 8.79
CA THR A 30 4.43 -13.72 9.50
C THR A 30 3.56 -12.86 8.60
N GLY A 31 3.97 -12.64 7.35
CA GLY A 31 3.20 -11.86 6.38
C GLY A 31 1.86 -12.49 6.01
N ARG A 32 1.81 -13.83 5.92
CA ARG A 32 0.54 -14.56 5.71
C ARG A 32 -0.38 -14.45 6.92
N GLU A 33 0.17 -14.49 8.12
CA GLU A 33 -0.60 -14.27 9.35
C GLU A 33 -1.15 -12.84 9.43
N GLN A 34 -0.33 -11.84 9.09
CA GLN A 34 -0.78 -10.45 8.99
C GLN A 34 -1.92 -10.27 7.98
N ALA A 35 -1.84 -10.90 6.81
CA ALA A 35 -2.91 -10.84 5.82
C ALA A 35 -4.22 -11.45 6.35
N ARG A 36 -4.16 -12.54 7.12
CA ARG A 36 -5.35 -13.12 7.78
C ARG A 36 -5.90 -12.21 8.88
N ALA A 37 -5.01 -11.57 9.65
CA ALA A 37 -5.42 -10.65 10.72
C ALA A 37 -6.10 -9.39 10.17
N ALA A 38 -5.68 -8.91 8.99
CA ALA A 38 -6.29 -7.76 8.33
C ALA A 38 -7.79 -7.95 8.06
N VAL A 39 -8.25 -9.19 7.83
CA VAL A 39 -9.68 -9.50 7.64
C VAL A 39 -10.53 -9.02 8.82
N ALA A 40 -10.02 -9.15 10.05
CA ALA A 40 -10.74 -8.70 11.25
C ALA A 40 -10.79 -7.17 11.37
N VAL A 41 -9.78 -6.46 10.85
CA VAL A 41 -9.76 -4.98 10.82
C VAL A 41 -10.76 -4.44 9.79
N LEU A 42 -11.01 -5.22 8.73
CA LEU A 42 -11.92 -4.88 7.65
C LEU A 42 -13.40 -5.14 8.00
N ASP A 43 -13.69 -5.66 9.20
CA ASP A 43 -15.06 -5.90 9.66
C ASP A 43 -15.88 -4.59 9.76
N GLY A 44 -17.19 -4.68 9.54
CA GLY A 44 -18.10 -3.54 9.62
C GLY A 44 -18.28 -2.72 8.33
N VAL A 45 -17.57 -3.04 7.25
CA VAL A 45 -17.81 -2.51 5.90
C VAL A 45 -18.10 -3.65 4.94
N ASP A 46 -19.12 -3.50 4.10
CA ASP A 46 -19.47 -4.46 3.06
C ASP A 46 -18.54 -4.28 1.86
N TRP A 47 -17.39 -4.98 1.86
CA TRP A 47 -16.39 -4.89 0.80
C TRP A 47 -16.81 -5.72 -0.41
N GLU A 48 -16.87 -5.10 -1.58
CA GLU A 48 -17.36 -5.74 -2.81
C GLU A 48 -16.23 -6.06 -3.79
N VAL A 49 -15.10 -5.38 -3.66
CA VAL A 49 -13.99 -5.44 -4.62
C VAL A 49 -12.67 -5.49 -3.88
N ILE A 50 -11.76 -6.34 -4.36
CA ILE A 50 -10.35 -6.33 -3.94
C ILE A 50 -9.43 -6.43 -5.14
N VAL A 51 -8.52 -5.46 -5.26
CA VAL A 51 -7.52 -5.37 -6.32
C VAL A 51 -6.12 -5.26 -5.72
N SER A 52 -5.08 -5.43 -6.53
CA SER A 52 -3.71 -5.42 -6.02
C SER A 52 -2.68 -4.87 -6.98
N SER A 53 -1.50 -4.58 -6.46
CA SER A 53 -0.26 -4.59 -7.24
C SER A 53 0.00 -5.98 -7.84
N PRO A 54 0.69 -6.10 -8.99
CA PRO A 54 1.08 -7.38 -9.57
C PRO A 54 2.19 -8.11 -8.79
N LEU A 55 2.95 -7.43 -7.92
CA LEU A 55 4.03 -8.06 -7.17
C LEU A 55 3.49 -9.15 -6.24
N SER A 56 4.18 -10.31 -6.19
CA SER A 56 3.66 -11.54 -5.60
C SER A 56 3.25 -11.38 -4.15
N ARG A 57 4.01 -10.62 -3.35
CA ARG A 57 3.65 -10.30 -1.95
C ARG A 57 2.32 -9.58 -1.79
N ALA A 58 2.02 -8.63 -2.67
CA ALA A 58 0.76 -7.89 -2.65
C ALA A 58 -0.38 -8.77 -3.19
N ARG A 59 -0.12 -9.51 -4.27
CA ARG A 59 -1.08 -10.44 -4.87
C ARG A 59 -1.49 -11.56 -3.92
N GLU A 60 -0.53 -12.16 -3.20
CA GLU A 60 -0.76 -13.19 -2.20
C GLU A 60 -1.50 -12.62 -0.99
N THR A 61 -1.14 -11.42 -0.51
CA THR A 61 -1.88 -10.73 0.56
C THR A 61 -3.34 -10.52 0.15
N ALA A 62 -3.59 -10.02 -1.06
CA ALA A 62 -4.92 -9.80 -1.59
C ALA A 62 -5.73 -11.10 -1.71
N ALA A 63 -5.11 -12.20 -2.17
CA ALA A 63 -5.77 -13.49 -2.26
C ALA A 63 -6.21 -14.02 -0.88
N ILE A 64 -5.37 -13.87 0.15
CA ILE A 64 -5.70 -14.28 1.51
C ILE A 64 -6.88 -13.47 2.06
N ILE A 65 -6.88 -12.15 1.85
CA ILE A 65 -7.95 -11.26 2.31
C ILE A 65 -9.25 -11.54 1.55
N ALA A 66 -9.20 -11.68 0.23
CA ALA A 66 -10.35 -12.02 -0.61
C ALA A 66 -11.04 -13.31 -0.14
N ALA A 67 -10.24 -14.35 0.13
CA ALA A 67 -10.76 -15.61 0.67
C ALA A 67 -11.34 -15.46 2.08
N GLY A 68 -10.77 -14.59 2.91
CA GLY A 68 -11.29 -14.31 4.26
C GLY A 68 -12.59 -13.52 4.28
N LEU A 69 -12.86 -12.74 3.24
CA LEU A 69 -14.08 -11.94 3.07
C LEU A 69 -15.13 -12.60 2.15
N ASP A 70 -14.83 -13.77 1.59
CA ASP A 70 -15.67 -14.48 0.61
C ASP A 70 -16.00 -13.64 -0.65
N ILE A 71 -14.99 -12.93 -1.17
CA ILE A 71 -15.09 -12.15 -2.42
C ILE A 71 -14.05 -12.59 -3.46
N GLU A 72 -14.33 -12.29 -4.73
CA GLU A 72 -13.40 -12.61 -5.82
C GLU A 72 -12.20 -11.66 -5.84
N LEU A 73 -11.00 -12.23 -6.04
CA LEU A 73 -9.81 -11.42 -6.26
C LEU A 73 -9.83 -10.80 -7.66
N GLY A 74 -9.97 -9.48 -7.71
CA GLY A 74 -9.98 -8.68 -8.93
C GLY A 74 -8.61 -8.61 -9.64
N PRO A 75 -8.49 -7.77 -10.70
CA PRO A 75 -7.27 -7.64 -11.47
C PRO A 75 -6.11 -7.01 -10.68
N ALA A 76 -4.92 -7.08 -11.28
CA ALA A 76 -3.76 -6.33 -10.82
C ALA A 76 -3.58 -5.04 -11.64
N TYR A 77 -3.06 -3.99 -11.00
CA TYR A 77 -2.77 -2.69 -11.62
C TYR A 77 -1.28 -2.40 -11.50
N ASP A 78 -0.61 -2.16 -12.63
CA ASP A 78 0.83 -1.90 -12.68
C ASP A 78 1.19 -0.58 -11.97
N GLU A 79 0.27 0.38 -11.97
CA GLU A 79 0.38 1.66 -11.29
C GLU A 79 0.53 1.51 -9.76
N LEU A 80 0.16 0.34 -9.20
CA LEU A 80 0.25 0.02 -7.78
C LEU A 80 1.58 -0.64 -7.37
N VAL A 81 2.53 -0.86 -8.28
CA VAL A 81 3.88 -1.41 -7.94
C VAL A 81 4.59 -0.54 -6.89
N GLU A 82 5.49 -1.10 -6.07
CA GLU A 82 6.23 -0.27 -5.10
C GLU A 82 7.13 0.74 -5.84
N ARG A 83 7.58 1.78 -5.15
CA ARG A 83 8.62 2.66 -5.67
C ARG A 83 9.82 1.86 -6.15
N ASP A 84 10.27 2.11 -7.38
CA ASP A 84 11.51 1.54 -7.88
C ASP A 84 12.69 2.20 -7.16
N TYR A 85 13.47 1.42 -6.41
CA TYR A 85 14.66 1.93 -5.74
C TYR A 85 15.95 1.65 -6.52
N GLY A 86 15.83 1.12 -7.74
CA GLY A 86 16.95 0.82 -8.62
C GLY A 86 18.01 -0.02 -7.93
N GLU A 87 19.28 0.40 -8.04
CA GLU A 87 20.40 -0.31 -7.42
C GLU A 87 20.36 -0.36 -5.88
N GLY A 88 19.51 0.45 -5.23
CA GLY A 88 19.35 0.42 -3.78
C GLY A 88 18.58 -0.80 -3.28
N GLU A 89 17.85 -1.51 -4.14
CA GLU A 89 17.04 -2.66 -3.73
C GLU A 89 17.88 -3.81 -3.15
N GLY A 90 17.41 -4.37 -2.04
CA GLY A 90 18.11 -5.41 -1.30
C GLY A 90 19.22 -4.90 -0.38
N ALA A 91 19.59 -3.61 -0.45
CA ALA A 91 20.59 -3.03 0.43
C ALA A 91 20.07 -2.86 1.86
N THR A 92 20.94 -3.13 2.84
CA THR A 92 20.70 -2.80 4.25
C THR A 92 21.04 -1.33 4.51
N ALA A 93 20.64 -0.80 5.67
CA ALA A 93 21.01 0.56 6.06
C ALA A 93 22.53 0.79 6.09
N GLU A 94 23.31 -0.24 6.46
CA GLU A 94 24.78 -0.20 6.46
C GLU A 94 25.33 -0.03 5.05
N ILE A 95 24.85 -0.85 4.10
CA ILE A 95 25.26 -0.77 2.68
C ILE A 95 24.85 0.57 2.08
N ILE A 96 23.65 1.06 2.40
CA ILE A 96 23.17 2.37 1.94
C ILE A 96 24.08 3.49 2.46
N ALA A 97 24.42 3.48 3.75
CA ALA A 97 25.29 4.49 4.34
C ALA A 97 26.70 4.50 3.73
N GLU A 98 27.20 3.33 3.31
CA GLU A 98 28.51 3.19 2.68
C GLU A 98 28.50 3.61 1.20
N ARG A 99 27.51 3.15 0.42
CA ARG A 99 27.49 3.30 -1.05
C ARG A 99 26.73 4.51 -1.55
N TRP A 100 25.67 4.90 -0.85
CA TRP A 100 24.73 5.96 -1.23
C TRP A 100 24.36 6.81 0.00
N PRO A 101 25.32 7.55 0.60
CA PRO A 101 25.09 8.31 1.83
C PRO A 101 24.01 9.40 1.69
N ASP A 102 23.76 9.88 0.49
CA ASP A 102 22.69 10.82 0.12
C ASP A 102 21.37 10.13 -0.27
N LYS A 103 21.34 8.79 -0.27
CA LYS A 103 20.22 7.94 -0.71
C LYS A 103 19.81 8.18 -2.16
N ALA A 104 20.74 8.62 -3.00
CA ALA A 104 20.55 8.72 -4.45
C ALA A 104 20.96 7.40 -5.11
N TYR A 105 19.98 6.52 -5.33
CA TYR A 105 20.23 5.24 -5.99
C TYR A 105 20.15 5.41 -7.52
N PRO A 106 21.10 4.87 -8.30
CA PRO A 106 20.94 4.75 -9.74
C PRO A 106 19.62 4.03 -10.09
N GLY A 107 18.80 4.62 -10.94
CA GLY A 107 17.48 4.08 -11.31
C GLY A 107 16.34 4.41 -10.34
N LEU A 108 16.59 5.20 -9.28
CA LEU A 108 15.58 5.59 -8.31
C LEU A 108 14.41 6.36 -8.95
N GLU A 109 13.20 5.85 -8.79
CA GLU A 109 11.96 6.55 -9.16
C GLU A 109 11.79 7.82 -8.31
N SER A 110 11.37 8.92 -8.93
CA SER A 110 11.07 10.17 -8.21
C SER A 110 9.80 10.04 -7.37
N LEU A 111 9.72 10.78 -6.26
CA LEU A 111 8.51 10.79 -5.45
C LEU A 111 7.31 11.38 -6.21
N ASP A 112 7.54 12.37 -7.07
CA ASP A 112 6.49 12.94 -7.94
C ASP A 112 5.88 11.88 -8.87
N SER A 113 6.71 10.97 -9.41
CA SER A 113 6.24 9.84 -10.22
C SER A 113 5.38 8.89 -9.39
N VAL A 114 5.83 8.53 -8.18
CA VAL A 114 5.09 7.66 -7.25
C VAL A 114 3.72 8.26 -6.91
N VAL A 115 3.67 9.56 -6.58
CA VAL A 115 2.42 10.26 -6.28
C VAL A 115 1.51 10.27 -7.49
N ALA A 116 2.03 10.67 -8.66
CA ALA A 116 1.25 10.77 -9.89
C ALA A 116 0.60 9.42 -10.27
N ARG A 117 1.35 8.32 -10.24
CA ARG A 117 0.78 6.99 -10.56
C ARG A 117 -0.13 6.45 -9.47
N GLY A 118 0.12 6.77 -8.20
CA GLY A 118 -0.78 6.41 -7.11
C GLY A 118 -2.14 7.10 -7.22
N ILE A 119 -2.18 8.39 -7.58
CA ILE A 119 -3.41 9.13 -7.87
C ILE A 119 -4.10 8.56 -9.12
N ALA A 120 -3.36 8.33 -10.21
CA ALA A 120 -3.92 7.75 -11.43
C ALA A 120 -4.53 6.35 -11.18
N ALA A 121 -3.91 5.52 -10.33
CA ALA A 121 -4.46 4.24 -9.92
C ALA A 121 -5.80 4.40 -9.19
N LEU A 122 -5.88 5.35 -8.24
CA LEU A 122 -7.11 5.63 -7.51
C LEU A 122 -8.23 6.12 -8.43
N GLU A 123 -7.94 7.07 -9.32
CA GLU A 123 -8.93 7.59 -10.27
C GLU A 123 -9.43 6.50 -11.21
N ARG A 124 -8.53 5.62 -11.68
CA ARG A 124 -8.89 4.47 -12.52
C ARG A 124 -9.77 3.47 -11.79
N ILE A 125 -9.43 3.13 -10.55
CA ILE A 125 -10.20 2.19 -9.71
C ILE A 125 -11.56 2.80 -9.36
N ASP A 126 -11.62 4.08 -8.97
CA ASP A 126 -12.88 4.81 -8.72
C ASP A 126 -13.79 4.79 -9.96
N ALA A 127 -13.24 5.09 -11.14
CA ALA A 127 -14.00 5.07 -12.39
C ALA A 127 -14.51 3.67 -12.80
N GLU A 128 -13.76 2.61 -12.48
CA GLU A 128 -14.09 1.23 -12.85
C GLU A 128 -15.11 0.60 -11.89
N TYR A 129 -14.99 0.88 -10.58
CA TYR A 129 -15.82 0.24 -9.56
C TYR A 129 -16.95 1.12 -9.01
N GLY A 130 -16.89 2.44 -9.22
CA GLY A 130 -17.92 3.39 -8.81
C GLY A 130 -18.15 3.35 -7.31
N ASP A 131 -19.42 3.38 -6.89
CA ASP A 131 -19.82 3.45 -5.47
C ASP A 131 -19.49 2.20 -4.63
N ARG A 132 -18.80 1.20 -5.19
CA ARG A 132 -18.48 -0.05 -4.53
C ARG A 132 -17.33 0.10 -3.54
N ASN A 133 -17.49 -0.46 -2.34
CA ASN A 133 -16.41 -0.43 -1.36
C ASN A 133 -15.25 -1.30 -1.83
N THR A 134 -14.06 -0.70 -1.96
CA THR A 134 -12.94 -1.29 -2.69
C THR A 134 -11.67 -1.36 -1.85
N LEU A 135 -11.09 -2.56 -1.77
CA LEU A 135 -9.80 -2.85 -1.15
C LEU A 135 -8.68 -2.81 -2.19
N ILE A 136 -7.57 -2.16 -1.85
CA ILE A 136 -6.43 -1.95 -2.73
C ILE A 136 -5.16 -2.39 -2.00
N VAL A 137 -4.61 -3.55 -2.39
CA VAL A 137 -3.43 -4.13 -1.75
C VAL A 137 -2.15 -3.76 -2.50
N CYS A 138 -1.26 -3.00 -1.87
CA CYS A 138 0.00 -2.58 -2.48
C CYS A 138 1.12 -2.39 -1.44
N HIS A 139 1.87 -1.28 -1.48
CA HIS A 139 3.17 -1.17 -0.83
C HIS A 139 3.35 0.12 -0.04
N GLY A 140 4.34 0.13 0.85
CA GLY A 140 4.43 1.15 1.89
C GLY A 140 4.67 2.54 1.34
N THR A 141 5.58 2.70 0.37
CA THR A 141 5.93 4.02 -0.13
C THR A 141 4.82 4.60 -1.00
N ILE A 142 4.27 3.82 -1.94
CA ILE A 142 3.12 4.30 -2.73
C ILE A 142 1.93 4.68 -1.85
N ILE A 143 1.52 3.84 -0.88
CA ILE A 143 0.40 4.16 0.02
C ILE A 143 0.68 5.46 0.78
N ARG A 144 1.87 5.56 1.40
CA ARG A 144 2.25 6.73 2.21
C ARG A 144 2.12 8.02 1.42
N TYR A 145 2.72 8.07 0.24
CA TYR A 145 2.82 9.31 -0.52
C TYR A 145 1.51 9.64 -1.25
N THR A 146 0.74 8.64 -1.67
CA THR A 146 -0.62 8.88 -2.18
C THR A 146 -1.52 9.43 -1.08
N LEU A 147 -1.57 8.79 0.10
CA LEU A 147 -2.36 9.30 1.23
C LEU A 147 -1.92 10.69 1.67
N ALA A 148 -0.61 10.98 1.69
CA ALA A 148 -0.10 12.29 2.05
C ALA A 148 -0.58 13.39 1.10
N ALA A 149 -0.59 13.09 -0.21
CA ALA A 149 -1.12 14.00 -1.22
C ALA A 149 -2.63 14.23 -1.04
N LEU A 150 -3.41 13.19 -0.72
CA LEU A 150 -4.85 13.31 -0.47
C LEU A 150 -5.16 14.09 0.81
N ALA A 151 -4.43 13.84 1.89
CA ALA A 151 -4.69 14.43 3.21
C ALA A 151 -4.06 15.82 3.40
N GLY A 152 -3.19 16.27 2.50
CA GLY A 152 -2.44 17.52 2.65
C GLY A 152 -1.49 17.53 3.84
N ARG A 153 -1.03 16.35 4.30
CA ARG A 153 -0.11 16.19 5.44
C ARG A 153 0.78 14.97 5.28
N GLU A 154 1.94 14.99 5.94
CA GLU A 154 2.84 13.83 5.94
C GLU A 154 2.38 12.75 6.92
N PHE A 155 2.71 11.50 6.57
CA PHE A 155 2.61 10.33 7.41
C PHE A 155 4.00 9.72 7.61
N ASP A 156 4.20 8.98 8.69
CA ASP A 156 5.46 8.28 8.98
C ASP A 156 5.60 7.02 8.12
N GLN A 157 5.45 5.83 8.73
CA GLN A 157 5.54 4.55 8.04
C GLN A 157 4.17 3.91 7.93
N ILE A 158 3.91 3.23 6.81
CA ILE A 158 2.79 2.31 6.67
C ILE A 158 3.22 0.92 7.13
N LEU A 159 2.55 0.31 8.10
CA LEU A 159 2.95 -0.97 8.70
C LEU A 159 2.55 -2.16 7.81
N ASN A 160 3.27 -3.27 7.92
CA ASN A 160 2.94 -4.46 7.11
C ASN A 160 1.59 -5.04 7.55
N GLY A 161 0.70 -5.33 6.59
CA GLY A 161 -0.64 -5.84 6.86
C GLY A 161 -1.64 -4.81 7.37
N SER A 162 -1.24 -3.57 7.58
CA SER A 162 -2.15 -2.54 8.11
C SER A 162 -3.02 -1.93 7.02
N VAL A 163 -4.19 -1.46 7.44
CA VAL A 163 -5.24 -0.85 6.65
C VAL A 163 -5.21 0.68 6.83
N ALA A 164 -5.45 1.40 5.75
CA ALA A 164 -5.74 2.82 5.76
C ALA A 164 -7.03 3.07 4.98
N THR A 165 -8.05 3.61 5.64
CA THR A 165 -9.37 3.86 5.03
C THR A 165 -9.51 5.32 4.62
N PHE A 166 -10.22 5.54 3.52
CA PHE A 166 -10.51 6.87 3.00
C PHE A 166 -11.80 6.84 2.18
N GLU A 167 -12.47 7.98 2.11
CA GLU A 167 -13.77 8.11 1.45
C GLU A 167 -13.76 9.29 0.50
N ARG A 168 -14.58 9.20 -0.54
CA ARG A 168 -14.79 10.32 -1.45
C ARG A 168 -15.92 11.22 -0.93
N GLN A 169 -15.62 12.51 -0.78
CA GLN A 169 -16.59 13.54 -0.41
C GLN A 169 -16.70 14.54 -1.58
N GLY A 170 -17.65 14.30 -2.48
CA GLY A 170 -17.76 15.07 -3.71
C GLY A 170 -16.59 14.79 -4.65
N GLU A 171 -15.78 15.81 -4.95
CA GLU A 171 -14.58 15.67 -5.78
C GLU A 171 -13.31 15.37 -4.97
N GLU A 172 -13.37 15.49 -3.64
CA GLU A 172 -12.21 15.36 -2.75
C GLU A 172 -12.17 13.99 -2.07
N TRP A 173 -10.97 13.57 -1.67
CA TRP A 173 -10.75 12.39 -0.85
C TRP A 173 -10.48 12.79 0.60
N ARG A 174 -11.17 12.15 1.53
CA ARG A 174 -10.95 12.31 2.97
C ARG A 174 -10.31 11.03 3.52
N VAL A 175 -9.09 11.14 4.02
CA VAL A 175 -8.43 10.04 4.74
C VAL A 175 -9.04 9.93 6.13
N LEU A 176 -9.45 8.71 6.52
CA LEU A 176 -10.14 8.44 7.78
C LEU A 176 -9.26 7.71 8.78
N SER A 177 -8.44 6.76 8.33
CA SER A 177 -7.53 5.99 9.18
C SER A 177 -6.21 5.72 8.47
N VAL A 178 -5.15 5.54 9.26
CA VAL A 178 -3.83 5.08 8.79
C VAL A 178 -3.26 4.13 9.82
N ASN A 179 -2.71 2.99 9.38
CA ASN A 179 -2.17 1.95 10.25
C ASN A 179 -3.22 1.40 11.24
N ASP A 180 -4.41 1.08 10.76
CA ASP A 180 -5.54 0.55 11.55
C ASP A 180 -6.11 1.54 12.58
N GLU A 181 -5.55 2.75 12.68
CA GLU A 181 -5.89 3.77 13.67
C GLU A 181 -6.61 4.97 13.03
N PRO A 182 -7.72 5.45 13.60
CA PRO A 182 -8.39 6.65 13.12
C PRO A 182 -7.47 7.87 13.13
N LEU A 183 -7.54 8.70 12.08
CA LEU A 183 -6.92 10.01 12.09
C LEU A 183 -7.68 10.90 13.07
N THR A 184 -7.06 11.23 14.19
CA THR A 184 -7.53 12.32 15.05
C THR A 184 -7.41 13.62 14.26
N GLU A 185 -8.51 14.34 14.06
CA GLU A 185 -8.47 15.68 13.51
C GLU A 185 -7.50 16.52 14.36
N ILE A 186 -6.54 17.18 13.71
CA ILE A 186 -5.79 18.24 14.38
C ILE A 186 -6.82 19.35 14.57
N VAL A 187 -7.33 19.45 15.80
CA VAL A 187 -8.12 20.61 16.23
C VAL A 187 -7.15 21.80 16.14
N ASN A 188 -7.27 22.58 15.07
CA ASN A 188 -6.57 23.86 14.93
C ASN A 188 -7.12 24.87 15.95
#